data_AF-A0A2B5I2L7-F1
#
_entry.id   AF-A0A2B5I2L7-F1
#
_cell.length_a   1.000
_cell.length_b   1.000
_cell.length_c   1.000
_cell.angle_alpha   90.00
_cell.angle_beta   90.00
_cell.angle_gamma   90.00
#
_symmetry.space_group_name_H-M   'P 1'
#
loop_
_entity.id
_entity.type
_entity.pdbx_description
1 polymer ?
#
loop_
_entity_poly.entity_id
_entity_poly.type
_entity_poly.pdbx_seq_one_letter_code
_entity_poly.pdbx_strand_id
1 'polypeptide(L)' 'MLTEDFWYKNIKRYYEMEIYKKEDVKKFWTPFKKITEEQYKEIVGNEEVLTEQQ' A
#
# COMPACT_ATOMS: atom_id res chain seq x y z
N MET A 1 -1.37 -21.56 2.34
CA MET A 1 -0.98 -20.31 3.05
C MET A 1 -1.04 -19.18 2.03
N LEU A 2 -1.64 -18.04 2.38
CA LEU A 2 -1.60 -16.86 1.50
C LEU A 2 -0.17 -16.32 1.48
N THR A 3 0.41 -16.16 0.30
CA THR A 3 1.77 -15.67 0.11
C THR A 3 1.84 -14.15 0.24
N GLU A 4 3.04 -13.61 0.42
CA GLU A 4 3.27 -12.16 0.42
C GLU A 4 2.77 -11.51 -0.88
N ASP A 5 3.08 -12.12 -2.03
CA ASP A 5 2.57 -11.72 -3.35
C ASP A 5 1.05 -11.60 -3.42
N PHE A 6 0.34 -12.53 -2.78
CA PHE A 6 -1.12 -12.50 -2.74
C PHE A 6 -1.61 -11.25 -1.99
N TRP A 7 -1.03 -10.96 -0.82
CA TRP A 7 -1.42 -9.80 -0.03
C TRP A 7 -1.12 -8.50 -0.76
N TYR A 8 0.10 -8.34 -1.27
CA TYR A 8 0.52 -7.15 -1.98
C TYR A 8 -0.39 -6.85 -3.19
N LYS A 9 -0.65 -7.84 -4.06
CA LYS A 9 -1.51 -7.64 -5.26
C LYS A 9 -2.94 -7.26 -4.90
N ASN A 10 -3.53 -7.88 -3.88
CA ASN A 10 -4.89 -7.57 -3.46
C ASN A 10 -4.96 -6.18 -2.82
N ILE A 11 -4.06 -5.85 -1.89
CA ILE A 11 -4.06 -4.56 -1.20
C ILE A 11 -3.84 -3.42 -2.21
N LYS A 12 -2.91 -3.58 -3.16
CA LYS A 12 -2.69 -2.62 -4.24
C LYS A 12 -3.97 -2.37 -5.05
N ARG A 13 -4.62 -3.43 -5.51
CA ARG A 13 -5.88 -3.33 -6.26
C ARG A 13 -6.98 -2.65 -5.47
N TYR A 14 -7.15 -2.99 -4.18
CA TYR A 14 -8.16 -2.35 -3.33
C TYR A 14 -7.84 -0.88 -3.05
N TYR A 15 -6.57 -0.50 -2.99
CA TYR A 15 -6.16 0.90 -2.87
C TYR A 15 -6.43 1.69 -4.15
N GLU A 16 -6.08 1.14 -5.32
CA GLU A 16 -6.37 1.73 -6.64
C GLU A 16 -7.87 1.90 -6.91
N MET A 17 -8.70 1.02 -6.34
CA MET A 17 -10.17 1.11 -6.39
C MET A 17 -10.76 2.07 -5.34
N GLU A 18 -9.93 2.78 -4.59
CA GLU A 18 -10.33 3.68 -3.48
C GLU A 18 -11.14 2.98 -2.36
N ILE A 19 -11.07 1.65 -2.29
CA ILE A 19 -11.70 0.84 -1.23
C ILE A 19 -10.87 0.93 0.05
N TYR A 20 -9.54 0.87 -0.08
CA TYR A 20 -8.62 1.10 1.03
C TYR A 20 -8.03 2.50 0.98
N LYS A 21 -7.95 3.13 2.15
CA LYS A 21 -7.21 4.37 2.33
C LYS A 21 -5.79 4.05 2.80
N LYS A 22 -4.91 5.05 2.77
CA LYS A 22 -3.52 4.95 3.26
C LYS A 22 -3.44 4.34 4.67
N GLU A 23 -4.36 4.71 5.55
CA GLU A 23 -4.45 4.19 6.91
C GLU A 23 -4.80 2.69 6.96
N ASP A 24 -5.57 2.20 6.00
CA ASP A 24 -5.89 0.77 5.88
C ASP A 24 -4.69 0.00 5.33
N VAL A 25 -4.03 0.52 4.29
CA VAL A 25 -2.77 -0.06 3.76
C VAL A 25 -1.71 -0.13 4.86
N LYS A 26 -1.62 0.90 5.71
CA LYS A 26 -0.66 0.96 6.83
C LYS A 26 -0.85 -0.21 7.80
N LYS A 27 -2.09 -0.63 8.08
CA LYS A 27 -2.37 -1.78 8.97
C LYS A 27 -1.73 -3.07 8.44
N PHE A 28 -1.77 -3.27 7.13
CA PHE A 28 -1.19 -4.45 6.48
C PHE A 28 0.33 -4.47 6.55
N TRP A 29 0.98 -3.31 6.54
CA TRP A 29 2.42 -3.19 6.82
C TRP A 29 2.71 -3.36 8.32
N THR A 30 2.02 -2.60 9.17
CA THR A 30 2.16 -2.65 10.63
C THR A 30 0.79 -2.43 11.30
N PRO A 31 0.33 -3.33 12.19
CA PRO A 31 1.07 -4.41 12.85
C PRO A 31 1.06 -5.75 12.10
N PHE A 32 0.29 -5.91 11.02
CA PHE A 32 0.02 -7.25 10.46
C PHE A 32 1.17 -7.86 9.64
N LYS A 33 2.15 -7.05 9.20
CA LYS A 33 3.34 -7.49 8.44
C LYS A 33 3.00 -8.43 7.27
N LYS A 34 1.93 -8.11 6.53
CA LYS A 34 1.47 -8.82 5.33
C LYS A 34 2.17 -8.34 4.06
N ILE A 35 2.68 -7.11 4.11
CA ILE A 35 3.45 -6.46 3.05
C ILE A 35 4.70 -5.83 3.65
N THR A 36 5.73 -5.66 2.84
CA THR A 36 6.97 -4.98 3.22
C THR A 36 6.79 -3.46 3.22
N GLU A 37 7.76 -2.73 3.80
CA GLU A 37 7.78 -1.27 3.75
C GLU A 37 7.88 -0.75 2.30
N GLU A 38 8.67 -1.42 1.45
CA GLU A 38 8.81 -1.07 0.02
C GLU A 38 7.47 -1.22 -0.72
N GLN A 39 6.77 -2.34 -0.51
CA GLN A 39 5.44 -2.57 -1.07
C GLN A 39 4.42 -1.54 -0.57
N TYR A 40 4.47 -1.18 0.71
CA TYR A 40 3.62 -0.11 1.26
C TYR A 40 3.88 1.22 0.54
N LYS A 41 5.14 1.66 0.43
CA LYS A 41 5.52 2.90 -0.26
C LYS A 41 5.11 2.90 -1.73
N GLU A 42 5.19 1.76 -2.40
CA GLU A 42 4.75 1.64 -3.79
C GLU A 42 3.23 1.76 -3.93
N ILE A 43 2.46 1.20 -2.98
CA ILE A 43 0.99 1.28 -3.00
C ILE A 43 0.51 2.70 -2.72
N VAL A 44 0.97 3.31 -1.62
CA VAL A 44 0.44 4.62 -1.19
C VAL A 44 1.08 5.80 -1.91
N GLY A 45 2.15 5.54 -2.67
CA GLY A 45 3.07 6.54 -3.20
C GLY A 45 4.01 7.05 -2.10
N ASN A 46 5.29 7.21 -2.45
CA ASN A 46 6.17 8.06 -1.66
C ASN A 46 5.58 9.48 -1.75
N GLU A 47 5.28 10.11 -0.61
CA GLU A 47 4.75 11.49 -0.56
C GLU A 47 5.68 12.55 -1.17
N GLU A 48 6.79 12.15 -1.80
CA GLU A 48 7.78 13.05 -2.41
C GLU A 48 7.47 13.46 -3.85
N VAL A 49 6.35 13.03 -4.47
CA VAL A 49 6.02 13.42 -5.87
C VAL A 49 4.57 13.90 -6.01
N LEU A 50 4.20 14.96 -5.29
CA LEU A 50 3.05 15.83 -5.66
C LEU A 50 3.35 17.31 -5.37
N THR A 51 4.60 17.74 -5.53
CA THR A 51 4.98 19.16 -5.58
C THR A 51 5.63 19.49 -6.93
N GLU A 52 4.92 19.25 -8.02
CA GLU A 52 5.12 20.00 -9.26
C GLU A 52 3.75 20.52 -9.74
N GLN A 53 3.22 21.46 -8.96
CA GLN A 53 2.41 22.53 -9.52
C GLN A 53 3.25 23.80 -9.40
N GLN A 54 3.84 24.26 -10.50
CA GLN A 54 3.98 25.67 -10.86
C GLN A 54 4.44 25.84 -12.30
#